data_AF-A0A2X2TAY5-F1
#
_entry.id   AF-A0A2X2TAY5-F1
#
_cell.length_a   1.000
_cell.length_b   1.000
_cell.length_c   1.000
_cell.angle_alpha   90.00
_cell.angle_beta   90.00
_cell.angle_gamma   90.00
#
_symmetry.space_group_name_H-M   'P 1'
#
loop_
_entity.id
_entity.type
_entity.pdbx_description
1 polymer ?
#
loop_
_entity_poly.entity_id
_entity_poly.type
_entity_poly.pdbx_seq_one_letter_code
_entity_poly.pdbx_strand_id
1 'polypeptide(L)'
;MNYRTVLALALLTLTSAAQANTLCSEKEQDIQREIGYAEKHNNQHRIDGLKKALSEVRENCSDAGLRAEHQKKIAKQKAEIEERKADLVEARQKG
;
A
#
# COMPACT_ATOMS: atom_id res chain seq x y z
N MET A 1 -17.94 45.68 10.35
CA MET A 1 -17.33 44.40 9.96
C MET A 1 -16.27 44.08 10.99
N ASN A 2 -16.60 43.23 11.96
CA ASN A 2 -15.87 43.15 13.22
C ASN A 2 -14.51 42.47 13.00
N TYR A 3 -13.41 43.11 13.43
CA TYR A 3 -12.06 42.52 13.35
C TYR A 3 -11.99 41.12 13.99
N ARG A 4 -12.86 40.86 14.96
CA ARG A 4 -13.07 39.55 15.60
C ARG A 4 -13.50 38.45 14.63
N THR A 5 -14.39 38.74 13.69
CA THR A 5 -14.82 37.78 12.66
C THR A 5 -13.74 37.54 11.61
N VAL A 6 -12.90 38.55 11.31
CA VAL A 6 -11.77 38.41 10.38
C VAL A 6 -10.65 37.57 11.00
N LEU A 7 -10.36 37.77 12.30
CA LEU A 7 -9.35 36.99 13.03
C LEU A 7 -9.73 35.50 13.15
N ALA A 8 -11.03 35.20 13.33
CA ALA A 8 -11.53 33.83 13.44
C ALA A 8 -11.47 33.06 12.10
N LEU A 9 -11.71 33.74 10.97
CA LEU A 9 -11.58 33.14 9.63
C LEU A 9 -10.12 32.89 9.25
N ALA A 10 -9.18 33.69 9.74
CA ALA A 10 -7.75 33.53 9.48
C ALA A 10 -7.12 32.30 10.17
N LEU A 11 -7.75 31.76 11.23
CA LEU A 11 -7.26 30.62 12.01
C LEU A 11 -7.73 29.25 11.47
N LEU A 12 -8.59 29.22 10.45
CA LEU A 12 -9.15 27.98 9.86
C LEU A 12 -8.25 27.36 8.78
N THR A 13 -7.09 27.95 8.48
CA THR A 13 -6.13 27.45 7.49
C THR A 13 -5.02 26.61 8.12
N LEU A 14 -5.28 25.90 9.22
CA LEU A 14 -4.36 24.85 9.68
C LEU A 14 -4.33 23.73 8.62
N THR A 15 -3.29 23.79 7.82
CA THR A 15 -2.90 22.84 6.79
C THR A 15 -2.87 21.42 7.36
N SER A 16 -3.69 20.53 6.78
CA SER A 16 -3.51 19.09 6.91
C SER A 16 -2.21 18.70 6.22
N ALA A 17 -1.12 18.64 6.98
CA ALA A 17 0.11 18.01 6.51
C ALA A 17 -0.15 16.52 6.36
N ALA A 18 -0.50 16.08 5.15
CA ALA A 18 -0.53 14.67 4.83
C ALA A 18 0.91 14.14 4.90
N GLN A 19 1.22 13.43 5.99
CA GLN A 19 2.46 12.68 6.07
C GLN A 19 2.36 11.53 5.08
N ALA A 20 3.25 11.49 4.09
CA ALA A 20 3.39 10.33 3.23
C ALA A 20 3.92 9.18 4.09
N ASN A 21 3.08 8.18 4.36
CA ASN A 21 3.52 6.97 5.04
C ASN A 21 4.60 6.29 4.17
N THR A 22 5.63 5.77 4.84
CA THR A 22 6.59 4.87 4.20
C THR A 22 5.88 3.59 3.76
N LEU A 23 6.42 2.91 2.77
CA LEU A 23 5.81 1.66 2.30
C LEU A 23 5.82 0.59 3.39
N CYS A 24 6.86 0.56 4.23
CA CYS A 24 6.90 -0.29 5.41
C CYS A 24 5.81 0.08 6.42
N SER A 25 5.57 1.37 6.67
CA SER A 25 4.49 1.81 7.58
C SER A 25 3.11 1.44 7.06
N GLU A 26 2.88 1.53 5.75
CA GLU A 26 1.63 1.09 5.14
C GLU A 26 1.44 -0.42 5.31
N LYS A 27 2.49 -1.20 5.06
CA LYS A 27 2.48 -2.66 5.27
C LYS A 27 2.21 -3.05 6.73
N GLU A 28 2.77 -2.32 7.70
CA GLU A 28 2.46 -2.55 9.13
C GLU A 28 0.99 -2.28 9.45
N GLN A 29 0.45 -1.15 8.99
CA GLN A 29 -0.96 -0.78 9.20
C GLN A 29 -1.91 -1.81 8.59
N ASP A 30 -1.57 -2.34 7.42
CA ASP A 30 -2.32 -3.40 6.76
C ASP A 30 -2.32 -4.69 7.59
N ILE A 31 -1.17 -5.13 8.08
CA ILE A 31 -1.09 -6.32 8.94
C ILE A 31 -1.88 -6.11 10.24
N GLN A 32 -1.81 -4.93 10.85
CA GLN A 32 -2.59 -4.61 12.05
C GLN A 32 -4.10 -4.66 11.80
N ARG A 33 -4.55 -4.15 10.65
CA ARG A 33 -5.95 -4.22 10.24
C ARG A 33 -6.40 -5.67 10.06
N GLU A 34 -5.56 -6.49 9.43
CA GLU A 34 -5.80 -7.93 9.26
C GLU A 34 -5.85 -8.69 10.60
N ILE A 35 -5.03 -8.30 11.58
CA ILE A 35 -5.11 -8.85 12.95
C ILE A 35 -6.49 -8.54 13.55
N GLY A 36 -6.95 -7.29 13.46
CA GLY A 36 -8.27 -6.89 13.97
C GLY A 36 -9.42 -7.65 13.29
N TYR A 37 -9.29 -7.99 12.00
CA TYR A 37 -10.24 -8.89 11.35
C TYR A 37 -10.14 -10.32 11.89
N ALA A 38 -8.95 -10.88 12.03
CA ALA A 38 -8.75 -12.23 12.55
C ALA A 38 -9.27 -12.39 14.00
N GLU A 39 -9.10 -11.37 14.84
CA GLU A 39 -9.64 -11.28 16.20
C GLU A 39 -11.18 -11.35 16.20
N LYS A 40 -11.85 -10.57 15.35
CA LYS A 40 -13.32 -10.60 15.22
C LYS A 40 -13.87 -11.98 14.84
N HIS A 41 -13.05 -12.80 14.18
CA HIS A 41 -13.41 -14.15 13.75
C HIS A 41 -12.83 -15.26 14.64
N ASN A 42 -12.22 -14.92 15.78
CA ASN A 42 -11.56 -15.87 16.70
C ASN A 42 -10.58 -16.84 16.00
N ASN A 43 -9.91 -16.38 14.95
CA ASN A 43 -8.99 -17.20 14.19
C ASN A 43 -7.57 -17.11 14.76
N GLN A 44 -7.34 -17.83 15.86
CA GLN A 44 -6.07 -17.75 16.61
C GLN A 44 -4.84 -18.07 15.74
N HIS A 45 -4.92 -19.10 14.89
CA HIS A 45 -3.81 -19.46 14.03
C HIS A 45 -3.41 -18.30 13.09
N ARG A 46 -4.41 -17.62 12.48
CA ARG A 46 -4.17 -16.46 11.64
C ARG A 46 -3.60 -15.29 12.44
N ILE A 47 -4.11 -15.04 13.65
CA ILE A 47 -3.59 -13.99 14.55
C ILE A 47 -2.11 -14.22 14.82
N ASP A 48 -1.71 -15.44 15.18
CA ASP A 48 -0.32 -15.76 15.51
C ASP A 48 0.61 -15.58 14.30
N GLY A 49 0.17 -16.02 13.12
CA GLY A 49 0.89 -15.81 11.86
C GLY A 49 1.05 -14.33 11.52
N LEU A 50 0.00 -13.53 11.67
CA LEU A 50 0.03 -12.09 11.40
C LEU A 50 0.90 -11.34 12.42
N LYS A 51 0.90 -11.73 13.70
CA LYS A 51 1.78 -11.14 14.72
C LYS A 51 3.25 -11.42 14.41
N LYS A 52 3.58 -12.63 13.96
CA LYS A 52 4.93 -12.96 13.49
C LYS A 52 5.32 -12.09 12.29
N ALA A 53 4.45 -12.01 11.28
CA ALA A 53 4.69 -11.17 10.10
C ALA A 53 4.88 -9.69 10.46
N LEU A 54 4.13 -9.18 11.44
CA LEU A 54 4.27 -7.81 11.94
C LEU A 54 5.65 -7.58 12.57
N SER A 55 6.16 -8.53 13.37
CA SER A 55 7.52 -8.45 13.94
C SER A 55 8.57 -8.43 12.84
N GLU A 56 8.46 -9.33 11.87
CA GLU A 56 9.40 -9.42 10.75
C GLU A 56 9.44 -8.12 9.92
N VAL A 57 8.28 -7.49 9.68
CA VAL A 57 8.23 -6.19 8.99
C VAL A 57 8.91 -5.10 9.82
N ARG A 58 8.63 -5.02 11.13
CA ARG A 58 9.24 -4.01 12.00
C ARG A 58 10.75 -4.15 12.10
N GLU A 59 11.26 -5.38 12.08
CA GLU A 59 12.69 -5.67 12.22
C GLU A 59 13.44 -5.53 10.89
N ASN A 60 12.84 -5.93 9.77
CA ASN A 60 13.58 -6.19 8.53
C ASN A 60 13.08 -5.40 7.32
N CYS A 61 11.97 -4.67 7.41
CA CYS A 61 11.44 -3.97 6.24
C CYS A 61 12.34 -2.79 5.85
N SER A 62 12.59 -2.67 4.54
CA SER A 62 13.17 -1.46 3.96
C SER A 62 12.34 -1.01 2.77
N ASP A 63 12.05 0.30 2.73
CA ASP A 63 11.29 0.91 1.65
C ASP A 63 11.97 0.71 0.29
N ALA A 64 13.30 0.73 0.25
CA ALA A 64 14.07 0.47 -0.97
C ALA A 64 13.86 -0.96 -1.47
N GLY A 65 13.87 -1.95 -0.57
CA GLY A 65 13.61 -3.34 -0.90
C GLY A 65 12.20 -3.55 -1.43
N LEU A 66 11.19 -2.95 -0.78
CA LEU A 66 9.79 -3.06 -1.21
C LEU A 66 9.58 -2.41 -2.59
N ARG A 67 10.18 -1.24 -2.83
CA ARG A 67 10.15 -0.58 -4.16
C ARG A 67 10.77 -1.46 -5.23
N ALA A 68 11.92 -2.07 -4.96
CA ALA A 68 12.58 -2.96 -5.92
C ALA A 68 11.71 -4.19 -6.25
N GLU A 69 11.06 -4.79 -5.24
CA GLU A 69 10.13 -5.90 -5.45
C GLU A 69 8.93 -5.49 -6.34
N HIS A 70 8.33 -4.33 -6.05
CA HIS A 70 7.23 -3.79 -6.87
C HIS A 70 7.67 -3.51 -8.31
N GLN A 71 8.84 -2.90 -8.51
CA GLN A 71 9.38 -2.65 -9.85
C GLN A 71 9.63 -3.95 -10.62
N LYS A 72 10.14 -4.98 -9.95
CA LYS A 72 10.31 -6.32 -10.56
C LYS A 72 8.97 -6.92 -10.99
N LYS A 73 7.92 -6.81 -10.16
CA LYS A 73 6.57 -7.27 -10.52
C LYS A 73 6.00 -6.51 -11.72
N ILE A 74 6.16 -5.19 -11.75
CA ILE A 74 5.74 -4.35 -12.88
C ILE A 74 6.48 -4.77 -14.16
N ALA A 75 7.80 -4.97 -14.09
CA ALA A 75 8.60 -5.40 -15.24
C ALA A 75 8.14 -6.75 -15.78
N LYS A 76 7.86 -7.73 -14.90
CA LYS A 76 7.32 -9.04 -15.27
C LYS A 76 5.97 -8.91 -15.99
N GLN A 77 5.03 -8.14 -15.42
CA GLN A 77 3.72 -7.93 -16.02
C GLN A 77 3.80 -7.23 -17.38
N LYS A 78 4.72 -6.28 -17.55
CA LYS A 78 4.96 -5.64 -18.84
C LYS A 78 5.46 -6.65 -19.88
N ALA A 79 6.40 -7.52 -19.52
CA ALA A 79 6.87 -8.57 -20.43
C ALA A 79 5.73 -9.52 -20.84
N GLU A 80 4.90 -9.96 -19.88
CA GLU A 80 3.73 -10.80 -20.16
C GLU A 80 2.69 -10.11 -21.05
N ILE A 81 2.54 -8.78 -20.93
CA ILE A 81 1.67 -8.00 -21.81
C ILE A 81 2.21 -7.97 -23.24
N GLU A 82 3.51 -7.76 -23.42
CA GLU A 82 4.13 -7.73 -24.75
C GLU A 82 4.09 -9.10 -25.44
N GLU A 83 4.34 -10.18 -24.69
CA GLU A 83 4.17 -11.56 -25.18
C GLU A 83 2.74 -11.79 -25.66
N ARG A 84 1.74 -11.51 -24.82
CA ARG A 84 0.34 -11.70 -25.19
C ARG A 84 -0.10 -10.83 -26.36
N LYS A 85 0.45 -9.62 -26.50
CA LYS A 85 0.18 -8.78 -27.68
C LYS A 85 0.73 -9.41 -28.95
N ALA A 86 1.93 -9.98 -28.91
CA ALA A 86 2.52 -10.68 -30.05
C ALA A 86 1.66 -11.90 -30.45
N ASP A 87 1.27 -12.72 -29.47
CA ASP A 87 0.39 -13.87 -29.69
C ASP A 87 -0.94 -13.46 -30.33
N LEU A 88 -1.54 -12.36 -29.87
CA LEU A 88 -2.78 -11.83 -30.44
C LEU A 88 -2.60 -11.37 -31.90
N VAL A 89 -1.44 -10.80 -32.25
CA VAL A 89 -1.15 -10.39 -33.64
C VAL A 89 -0.98 -11.63 -34.52
N GLU A 90 -0.24 -12.63 -34.06
CA GLU A 90 -0.04 -13.89 -34.78
C GLU A 90 -1.36 -14.63 -35.01
N ALA A 91 -2.19 -14.75 -33.98
CA ALA A 91 -3.51 -15.39 -34.08
C ALA A 91 -4.42 -14.69 -35.08
N ARG A 92 -4.36 -13.34 -35.18
CA ARG A 92 -5.12 -12.56 -36.16
C ARG A 92 -4.63 -12.72 -37.60
N GLN A 93 -3.35 -13.05 -37.81
CA GLN A 93 -2.79 -13.28 -39.14
C GLN A 93 -3.09 -14.69 -39.67
N LYS A 94 -3.25 -15.65 -38.75
CA LYS A 94 -3.48 -17.06 -39.07
C LYS A 94 -4.96 -17.45 -39.17
N GLY A 95 -5.88 -16.62 -38.65
CA GLY A 95 -7.33 -16.80 -38.75
C GLY A 95 -7.91 -16.05 -39.92
#